data_AF-A0AAD1H905-F1
#
_entry.id   AF-A0AAD1H905-F1
#
_cell.length_a   1.000
_cell.length_b   1.000
_cell.length_c   1.000
_cell.angle_alpha   90.00
_cell.angle_beta   90.00
_cell.angle_gamma   90.00
#
_symmetry.space_group_name_H-M   'P 1'
#
loop_
_entity.id
_entity.type
_entity.pdbx_description
1 polymer ?
#
loop_
_entity_poly.entity_id
_entity_poly.type
_entity_poly.pdbx_seq_one_letter_code
_entity_poly.pdbx_strand_id
1 'polypeptide(L)' 'MKPISELGYEEARDELVAVVQQLEQGGLDLDASLKLWERGEELAKRCEEHLAGARKRVEDVLAAREPEES' A
#
# COMPACT_ATOMS: atom_id res chain seq x y z
N MET A 1 2.32 14.81 -10.21
CA MET A 1 2.45 13.65 -9.31
C MET A 1 2.29 12.39 -10.15
N LYS A 2 2.99 11.30 -9.79
CA LYS A 2 2.79 10.01 -10.43
C LYS A 2 1.43 9.42 -10.04
N PRO A 3 0.72 8.70 -10.94
CA PRO A 3 -0.44 7.90 -10.57
C PRO A 3 -0.09 6.86 -9.49
N ILE A 4 -1.00 6.56 -8.56
CA ILE A 4 -0.76 5.56 -7.48
C ILE A 4 -0.43 4.18 -8.07
N SER A 5 -1.08 3.84 -9.18
CA SER A 5 -0.83 2.61 -9.92
C SER A 5 0.62 2.44 -10.36
N GLU A 6 1.38 3.53 -10.48
CA GLU A 6 2.78 3.54 -10.88
C GLU A 6 3.75 3.62 -9.70
N LEU A 7 3.26 3.80 -8.46
CA LEU A 7 4.12 3.88 -7.28
C LEU A 7 4.69 2.51 -6.91
N GLY A 8 5.98 2.51 -6.55
CA GLY A 8 6.60 1.43 -5.80
C GLY A 8 6.07 1.35 -4.37
N TYR A 9 6.36 0.26 -3.67
CA TYR A 9 5.90 0.05 -2.29
C TYR A 9 6.40 1.15 -1.33
N GLU A 10 7.68 1.50 -1.38
CA GLU A 10 8.26 2.50 -0.48
C GLU A 10 7.68 3.90 -0.76
N GLU A 11 7.55 4.28 -2.04
CA GLU A 11 6.91 5.55 -2.42
C GLU A 11 5.45 5.62 -1.93
N ALA A 12 4.67 4.55 -2.13
CA ALA A 12 3.27 4.50 -1.70
C ALA A 12 3.13 4.54 -0.16
N ARG A 13 4.02 3.83 0.55
CA ARG A 13 4.05 3.82 2.02
C ARG A 13 4.39 5.19 2.58
N ASP A 14 5.41 5.83 2.03
CA ASP A 14 5.87 7.13 2.54
C ASP A 14 4.82 8.23 2.28
N GLU A 15 4.14 8.18 1.14
CA GLU A 15 3.00 9.06 0.87
C GLU A 15 1.82 8.79 1.81
N LEU A 16 1.51 7.52 2.09
CA LEU A 16 0.45 7.14 3.03
C LEU A 16 0.73 7.66 4.44
N VAL A 17 1.98 7.54 4.92
CA VAL A 17 2.40 8.09 6.21
C VAL A 17 2.19 9.60 6.25
N ALA A 18 2.54 10.32 5.18
CA ALA A 18 2.33 11.76 5.10
C ALA A 18 0.84 12.16 5.11
N VAL A 19 -0.02 11.38 4.44
CA VAL A 19 -1.48 11.57 4.45
C VAL A 19 -2.04 11.37 5.86
N VAL A 20 -1.66 10.29 6.54
CA VAL A 20 -2.10 10.00 7.91
C VAL A 20 -1.67 11.12 8.86
N GLN A 21 -0.41 11.56 8.77
CA GLN A 21 0.09 12.67 9.61
C GLN A 21 -0.71 13.96 9.41
N GLN A 22 -1.13 14.28 8.18
CA GLN A 22 -1.96 15.45 7.91
C GLN A 22 -3.37 15.31 8.49
N LEU A 23 -3.98 14.12 8.37
CA LEU A 23 -5.29 13.84 8.97
C LEU A 23 -5.25 13.94 10.50
N GLU A 24 -4.18 13.43 11.13
CA GLU A 24 -4.00 13.46 12.59
C GLU A 24 -3.73 14.87 13.14
N GLN A 25 -3.06 15.74 12.37
CA GLN A 25 -2.87 17.14 12.74
C GLN A 25 -4.21 17.91 12.80
N GLY A 26 -5.20 17.49 12.01
CA GLY A 26 -6.47 18.19 11.89
C GLY A 26 -6.33 19.59 11.29
N GLY A 27 -7.31 20.46 11.56
CA GLY A 27 -7.30 21.84 11.05
C GLY A 27 -7.70 21.99 9.58
N LEU A 28 -8.05 20.88 8.92
CA LEU A 28 -8.60 20.85 7.57
C LEU A 28 -10.14 20.96 7.62
N ASP A 29 -10.71 21.52 6.55
CA ASP A 29 -12.16 21.41 6.34
C ASP A 29 -12.57 19.99 5.94
N LEU A 30 -13.87 19.75 5.88
CA LEU A 30 -14.43 18.44 5.57
C LEU A 30 -14.02 17.94 4.18
N ASP A 31 -14.05 18.81 3.17
CA ASP A 31 -13.76 18.43 1.78
C ASP A 31 -12.29 18.05 1.61
N ALA A 32 -11.38 18.81 2.21
CA ALA A 32 -9.96 18.50 2.25
C ALA A 32 -9.67 17.20 3.03
N SER A 33 -10.35 17.01 4.16
CA SER A 33 -10.22 15.77 4.96
C SER A 33 -10.69 14.54 4.19
N LEU A 34 -11.79 14.64 3.45
CA LEU A 34 -12.30 13.55 2.62
C LEU A 34 -11.35 13.21 1.47
N LYS A 35 -10.80 14.20 0.77
CA LYS A 35 -9.82 13.98 -0.30
C LYS A 35 -8.56 13.28 0.21
N LEU A 36 -8.05 13.67 1.37
CA LEU A 36 -6.91 13.00 1.99
C LEU A 36 -7.26 11.57 2.39
N TRP A 37 -8.45 11.34 2.95
CA TRP A 37 -8.89 9.99 3.29
C TRP A 37 -8.99 9.09 2.05
N GLU A 38 -9.65 9.54 0.98
CA GLU A 38 -9.75 8.80 -0.29
C GLU A 38 -8.36 8.47 -0.86
N ARG A 39 -7.46 9.46 -0.85
CA ARG A 39 -6.07 9.25 -1.26
C ARG A 39 -5.35 8.21 -0.39
N GLY A 40 -5.57 8.27 0.92
CA GLY A 40 -5.04 7.32 1.89
C GLY A 40 -5.51 5.89 1.62
N GLU A 41 -6.80 5.70 1.34
CA GLU A 41 -7.36 4.38 1.00
C GLU A 41 -6.75 3.80 -0.28
N GLU A 42 -6.58 4.62 -1.32
CA GLU A 42 -5.95 4.18 -2.57
C GLU A 42 -4.47 3.78 -2.36
N LEU A 43 -3.73 4.54 -1.54
CA LEU A 43 -2.34 4.25 -1.20
C LEU A 43 -2.22 2.97 -0.34
N ALA A 44 -3.12 2.78 0.62
CA ALA A 44 -3.18 1.58 1.46
C ALA A 44 -3.42 0.34 0.60
N LYS A 45 -4.42 0.39 -0.29
CA LYS A 45 -4.69 -0.68 -1.25
C LYS A 45 -3.47 -1.00 -2.12
N ARG A 46 -2.76 0.02 -2.60
CA ARG A 46 -1.53 -0.17 -3.39
C ARG A 46 -0.44 -0.89 -2.58
N CYS A 47 -0.27 -0.54 -1.32
CA CYS A 47 0.66 -1.21 -0.43
C CYS A 47 0.29 -2.69 -0.23
N GLU A 48 -0.99 -2.98 -0.02
CA GLU A 48 -1.50 -4.35 0.12
C GLU A 48 -1.25 -5.19 -1.14
N GLU A 49 -1.48 -4.64 -2.33
CA GLU A 49 -1.21 -5.31 -3.60
C GLU A 49 0.28 -5.71 -3.73
N HIS A 50 1.19 -4.80 -3.38
CA HIS A 50 2.63 -5.08 -3.38
C HIS A 50 3.00 -6.19 -2.39
N LEU A 51 2.46 -6.13 -1.17
CA LEU A 51 2.71 -7.13 -0.14
C LEU A 51 2.12 -8.49 -0.50
N ALA A 52 0.93 -8.53 -1.08
CA ALA A 52 0.30 -9.75 -1.57
C ALA A 52 1.13 -10.39 -2.70
N GLY A 53 1.62 -9.58 -3.65
CA GLY A 53 2.51 -10.05 -4.71
C GLY A 53 3.84 -10.59 -4.17
N ALA A 54 4.43 -9.92 -3.17
CA ALA A 54 5.64 -10.39 -2.52
C ALA A 54 5.43 -11.71 -1.76
N ARG A 55 4.33 -11.82 -1.02
CA ARG A 55 3.93 -13.03 -0.29
C ARG A 55 3.78 -14.22 -1.25
N LYS A 56 3.04 -14.02 -2.35
CA LYS A 56 2.84 -15.07 -3.36
C LYS A 56 4.16 -15.57 -3.93
N ARG A 57 5.11 -14.68 -4.26
CA ARG A 57 6.44 -15.09 -4.74
C ARG A 57 7.21 -15.93 -3.72
N VAL A 58 7.08 -15.62 -2.43
CA VAL A 58 7.70 -16.43 -1.37
C VAL A 58 7.03 -17.80 -1.28
N GLU A 59 5.70 -17.85 -1.30
CA GLU A 59 4.93 -19.10 -1.29
C GLU A 59 5.28 -20.00 -2.48
N ASP A 60 5.35 -19.45 -3.70
CA ASP A 60 5.72 -20.18 -4.91
C ASP A 60 7.13 -20.79 -4.79
N VAL A 61 8.09 -20.05 -4.22
CA VAL A 61 9.47 -20.53 -4.00
C VAL A 61 9.51 -21.62 -2.93
N LEU A 62 8.68 -21.54 -1.89
CA LEU A 62 8.60 -22.58 -0.86
C LEU A 62 7.95 -23.85 -1.40
N ALA A 63 6.84 -23.73 -2.14
CA ALA A 63 6.15 -24.86 -2.76
C ALA A 63 7.03 -25.59 -3.78
N ALA A 64 7.81 -24.85 -4.57
CA ALA A 64 8.77 -25.45 -5.51
C ALA A 64 9.95 -26.18 -4.84
N ARG A 65 10.16 -25.96 -3.53
CA ARG A 65 11.23 -26.58 -2.74
C ARG A 65 10.80 -27.82 -1.97
N GLU A 66 9.50 -28.14 -1.94
CA GLU A 66 9.00 -29.41 -1.42
C GLU A 66 8.94 -30.39 -2.61
N PRO A 67 9.95 -31.27 -2.82
CA PRO A 67 9.79 -32.38 -3.74
C PRO A 67 8.68 -33.30 -3.21
N GLU A 68 7.89 -33.87 -4.12
CA GLU A 68 6.94 -34.95 -3.85
C GLU A 68 7.61 -36.07 -3.03
N GLU A 69 7.51 -36.00 -1.70
CA GLU A 69 7.60 -37.15 -0.81
C GLU A 69 6.18 -37.49 -0.35
N SER A 70 5.42 -38.15 -1.22
CA SER A 70 4.35 -39.12 -0.89
C SER A 70 3.87 -39.84 -2.14
#